data_AF-A0A938GSX7-F1
#
_entry.id   AF-A0A938GSX7-F1
#
_cell.length_a   1.000
_cell.length_b   1.000
_cell.length_c   1.000
_cell.angle_alpha   90.00
_cell.angle_beta   90.00
_cell.angle_gamma   90.00
#
_symmetry.space_group_name_H-M   'P 1'
#
loop_
_entity.id
_entity.type
_entity.pdbx_description
1 polymer ?
#
loop_
_entity_poly.entity_id
_entity_poly.type
_entity_poly.pdbx_seq_one_letter_code
_entity_poly.pdbx_strand_id
1 'polypeptide(L)'
;MKLCFAASAAGQVVLSETLRKIPTEFWWKAGGVAAALIIVVVGFRKLAKMNRLMLGVGLFLGGTSLGLHWVYERNEPKWATPVVQILAGFLPTKVRN
;
A
#
# COMPACT_ATOMS: atom_id res chain seq x y z
N MET A 1 35.32 28.09 -10.40
CA MET A 1 33.97 27.54 -10.71
C MET A 1 34.08 26.28 -11.60
N LYS A 2 34.77 25.22 -11.14
CA LYS A 2 34.88 23.92 -11.86
C LYS A 2 34.80 22.69 -10.93
N LEU A 3 34.66 22.89 -9.62
CA LEU A 3 34.67 21.81 -8.62
C LEU A 3 33.28 21.23 -8.31
N CYS A 4 32.19 21.94 -8.63
CA CYS A 4 30.83 21.48 -8.29
C CYS A 4 30.24 20.47 -9.30
N PHE A 5 30.82 20.30 -10.49
CA PHE A 5 30.31 19.34 -11.48
C PHE A 5 30.90 17.92 -11.33
N ALA A 6 32.08 17.76 -10.70
CA ALA A 6 32.71 16.45 -10.53
C ALA A 6 32.05 15.58 -9.43
N ALA A 7 31.37 16.21 -8.47
CA ALA A 7 30.66 15.49 -7.40
C ALA A 7 29.42 14.73 -7.89
N SER A 8 28.83 15.13 -9.02
CA SER A 8 27.66 14.46 -9.60
C SER A 8 28.02 13.09 -10.21
N ALA A 9 29.21 12.96 -10.80
CA ALA A 9 29.68 11.70 -11.39
C ALA A 9 30.06 10.66 -10.31
N ALA A 10 30.72 11.07 -9.23
CA ALA A 10 31.04 10.18 -8.11
C ALA A 10 29.79 9.67 -7.38
N GLY A 11 28.75 10.52 -7.26
CA GLY A 11 27.44 10.13 -6.73
C GLY A 11 26.71 9.11 -7.60
N GLN A 12 26.84 9.18 -8.93
CA GLN A 12 26.23 8.22 -9.88
C GLN A 12 26.86 6.82 -9.78
N VAL A 13 28.19 6.74 -9.63
CA VAL A 13 28.88 5.45 -9.47
C VAL A 13 28.46 4.78 -8.16
N VAL A 14 28.43 5.54 -7.06
CA VAL A 14 27.95 5.06 -5.75
C VAL A 14 26.46 4.69 -5.78
N LEU A 15 25.61 5.46 -6.47
CA LEU A 15 24.19 5.12 -6.66
C LEU A 15 24.02 3.84 -7.48
N SER A 16 24.78 3.65 -8.56
CA SER A 16 24.68 2.46 -9.40
C SER A 16 25.14 1.19 -8.69
N GLU A 17 26.22 1.26 -7.90
CA GLU A 17 26.69 0.14 -7.08
C GLU A 17 25.73 -0.16 -5.93
N THR A 18 25.09 0.87 -5.35
CA THR A 18 24.09 0.71 -4.29
C THR A 18 22.79 0.10 -4.83
N LEU A 19 22.32 0.55 -5.99
CA LEU A 19 21.11 0.01 -6.64
C LEU A 19 21.27 -1.46 -7.04
N ARG A 20 22.49 -1.88 -7.43
CA ARG A 20 22.81 -3.29 -7.71
C ARG A 20 22.80 -4.20 -6.48
N LYS A 21 23.05 -3.64 -5.29
CA LYS A 21 23.01 -4.40 -4.02
C LYS A 21 21.58 -4.60 -3.50
N ILE A 22 20.60 -3.94 -4.10
CA ILE A 22 19.20 -4.10 -3.68
C ILE A 22 18.69 -5.48 -4.14
N PRO A 23 18.24 -6.35 -3.22
CA PRO A 23 17.72 -7.66 -3.58
C PRO A 23 16.53 -7.53 -4.53
N THR A 24 16.42 -8.43 -5.51
CA THR A 24 15.33 -8.44 -6.51
C THR A 24 13.94 -8.57 -5.87
N GLU A 25 13.84 -9.15 -4.67
CA GLU A 25 12.61 -9.14 -3.88
C GLU A 25 12.04 -7.75 -3.60
N PHE A 26 12.91 -6.75 -3.38
CA PHE A 26 12.48 -5.38 -3.15
C PHE A 26 11.72 -4.84 -4.37
N TRP A 27 12.18 -5.15 -5.58
CA TRP A 27 11.56 -4.70 -6.82
C TRP A 27 10.19 -5.34 -7.06
N TRP A 28 10.02 -6.61 -6.69
CA TRP A 28 8.71 -7.25 -6.74
C TRP A 28 7.73 -6.64 -5.73
N LYS A 29 8.17 -6.37 -4.50
CA LYS A 29 7.34 -5.71 -3.48
C LYS A 29 7.01 -4.27 -3.87
N ALA A 30 8.00 -3.51 -4.33
CA ALA A 30 7.83 -2.13 -4.78
C ALA A 30 6.91 -2.05 -6.02
N GLY A 31 7.11 -2.94 -6.99
CA GLY A 31 6.25 -3.07 -8.17
C GLY A 31 4.81 -3.45 -7.80
N GLY A 32 4.64 -4.38 -6.87
CA GLY A 32 3.33 -4.76 -6.36
C GLY A 32 2.59 -3.61 -5.67
N VAL A 33 3.28 -2.85 -4.80
CA VAL A 33 2.72 -1.66 -4.15
C VAL A 33 2.35 -0.59 -5.17
N ALA A 34 3.22 -0.33 -6.15
CA ALA A 34 2.97 0.64 -7.22
C ALA A 34 1.77 0.22 -8.08
N ALA A 35 1.67 -1.05 -8.47
CA ALA A 35 0.54 -1.57 -9.23
C ALA A 35 -0.78 -1.48 -8.45
N ALA A 36 -0.78 -1.81 -7.15
CA ALA A 36 -1.94 -1.66 -6.30
C ALA A 36 -2.42 -0.20 -6.22
N LEU A 37 -1.48 0.75 -6.06
CA LEU A 37 -1.76 2.18 -6.08
C LEU A 37 -2.40 2.62 -7.40
N ILE A 38 -1.88 2.16 -8.54
CA ILE A 38 -2.44 2.46 -9.86
C ILE A 38 -3.87 1.94 -9.96
N ILE A 39 -4.13 0.71 -9.53
CA ILE A 39 -5.49 0.13 -9.55
C ILE A 39 -6.45 0.98 -8.71
N VAL A 40 -6.03 1.40 -7.52
CA VAL A 40 -6.84 2.28 -6.64
C VAL A 40 -7.11 3.61 -7.32
N VAL A 41 -6.09 4.28 -7.87
CA VAL A 41 -6.23 5.60 -8.50
C VAL A 41 -7.10 5.52 -9.77
N VAL A 42 -6.93 4.50 -10.60
CA VAL A 42 -7.75 4.28 -11.80
C VAL A 42 -9.20 3.95 -11.42
N GLY A 43 -9.39 3.10 -10.41
CA GLY A 43 -10.70 2.79 -9.83
C GLY A 43 -11.39 4.06 -9.33
N PHE A 44 -10.71 4.86 -8.52
CA PHE A 44 -11.23 6.14 -8.02
C PHE A 44 -11.53 7.13 -9.15
N ARG A 45 -10.67 7.26 -10.16
CA ARG A 45 -10.93 8.13 -11.33
C ARG A 45 -12.18 7.69 -12.10
N LYS A 46 -12.39 6.38 -12.22
CA LYS A 46 -13.55 5.82 -12.93
C LYS A 46 -14.84 6.00 -12.12
N LEU A 47 -14.76 5.80 -10.80
CA LEU A 47 -15.87 6.04 -9.87
C LEU A 47 -16.19 7.54 -9.73
N ALA A 48 -15.19 8.42 -9.78
CA ALA A 48 -15.38 9.87 -9.69
C ALA A 48 -16.07 10.48 -10.93
N LYS A 49 -16.03 9.79 -12.08
CA LYS A 49 -16.86 10.14 -13.24
C LYS A 49 -18.31 9.65 -13.12
N MET A 50 -18.62 8.81 -12.13
CA MET A 50 -19.96 8.26 -11.89
C MET A 50 -20.64 9.00 -10.73
N ASN A 51 -21.98 8.89 -10.65
CA ASN A 51 -22.80 9.51 -9.60
C ASN A 51 -22.26 9.20 -8.19
N ARG A 52 -22.38 10.12 -7.22
CA ARG A 52 -21.86 10.00 -5.84
C ARG A 52 -22.22 8.67 -5.15
N LEU A 53 -23.32 8.06 -5.58
CA LEU A 53 -23.80 6.76 -5.13
C LEU A 53 -22.81 5.61 -5.44
N MET A 54 -22.18 5.63 -6.61
CA MET A 54 -21.18 4.62 -7.02
C MET A 54 -19.86 4.76 -6.25
N LEU A 55 -19.47 5.99 -5.91
CA LEU A 55 -18.36 6.24 -4.98
C LEU A 55 -18.68 5.68 -3.60
N GLY A 56 -19.89 5.89 -3.10
CA GLY A 56 -20.34 5.33 -1.82
C GLY A 56 -20.28 3.80 -1.80
N VAL A 57 -20.81 3.14 -2.84
CA VAL A 57 -20.77 1.68 -2.97
C VAL A 57 -19.34 1.15 -3.08
N GLY A 58 -18.48 1.81 -3.88
CA GLY A 58 -17.08 1.43 -4.03
C GLY A 58 -16.29 1.58 -2.72
N LEU A 59 -16.49 2.67 -1.99
CA LEU A 59 -15.87 2.92 -0.69
C LEU A 59 -16.39 1.94 0.36
N PHE A 60 -17.68 1.62 0.34
CA PHE A 60 -18.29 0.66 1.25
C PHE A 60 -17.76 -0.76 1.02
N LEU A 61 -17.75 -1.24 -0.24
CA LEU A 61 -17.25 -2.57 -0.58
C LEU A 61 -15.74 -2.69 -0.38
N GLY A 62 -14.97 -1.69 -0.82
CA GLY A 62 -13.52 -1.66 -0.63
C GLY A 62 -13.13 -1.55 0.83
N GLY A 63 -13.77 -0.63 1.57
CA GLY A 63 -13.55 -0.44 3.00
C GLY A 63 -13.93 -1.66 3.83
N THR A 64 -15.05 -2.32 3.50
CA THR A 64 -15.44 -3.59 4.14
C THR A 64 -14.46 -4.71 3.82
N SER A 65 -14.02 -4.83 2.56
CA SER A 65 -13.05 -5.88 2.17
C SER A 65 -11.71 -5.69 2.89
N LEU A 66 -11.20 -4.46 2.96
CA LEU A 66 -9.97 -4.12 3.67
C LEU A 66 -10.13 -4.26 5.19
N GLY A 67 -11.26 -3.81 5.75
CA GLY A 67 -11.55 -3.91 7.17
C GLY A 67 -11.67 -5.36 7.63
N LEU A 68 -12.36 -6.21 6.86
CA LEU A 68 -12.41 -7.64 7.13
C LEU A 68 -11.02 -8.26 6.97
N HIS A 69 -10.26 -7.91 5.93
CA HIS A 69 -8.88 -8.38 5.78
C HIS A 69 -8.00 -8.01 6.97
N TRP A 70 -8.13 -6.79 7.51
CA TRP A 70 -7.45 -6.37 8.75
C TRP A 70 -7.91 -7.15 9.97
N VAL A 71 -9.22 -7.37 10.15
CA VAL A 71 -9.76 -8.16 11.27
C VAL A 71 -9.29 -9.61 11.21
N TYR A 72 -9.26 -10.21 10.02
CA TYR A 72 -8.84 -11.60 9.80
C TYR A 72 -7.33 -11.80 9.94
N GLU A 73 -6.52 -10.92 9.35
CA GLU A 73 -5.06 -11.04 9.38
C GLU A 73 -4.41 -10.31 10.57
N ARG A 74 -5.23 -9.66 11.42
CA ARG A 74 -4.85 -8.87 12.62
C ARG A 74 -3.65 -7.95 12.42
N ASN A 75 -3.45 -7.47 11.19
CA ASN A 75 -2.34 -6.60 10.81
C ASN A 75 -2.82 -5.14 10.83
N GLU A 76 -3.26 -4.72 12.01
CA GLU A 76 -3.91 -3.45 12.23
C GLU A 76 -2.90 -2.40 12.73
N PRO A 77 -3.02 -1.13 12.31
CA PRO A 77 -2.24 -0.05 12.93
C PRO A 77 -2.74 0.24 14.35
N LYS A 78 -1.84 0.66 15.26
CA LYS A 78 -2.11 0.85 16.70
C LYS A 78 -3.33 1.73 17.04
N TRP A 79 -3.75 2.60 16.12
CA TRP A 79 -4.90 3.49 16.29
C TRP A 79 -6.24 2.82 15.96
N ALA A 80 -6.25 1.76 15.16
CA ALA A 80 -7.46 1.04 14.76
C ALA A 80 -7.82 -0.10 15.73
N THR A 81 -6.86 -0.54 16.54
CA THR A 81 -6.97 -1.62 17.52
C THR A 81 -8.19 -1.54 18.45
N PRO A 82 -8.59 -0.37 19.01
CA PRO A 82 -9.76 -0.33 19.89
C PRO A 82 -11.07 -0.61 19.14
N VAL A 83 -11.20 -0.13 17.90
CA VAL A 83 -12.40 -0.36 17.09
C VAL A 83 -12.48 -1.82 16.67
N VAL A 84 -11.37 -2.39 16.22
CA VAL A 84 -11.34 -3.78 15.75
C VAL A 84 -11.51 -4.76 16.91
N GLN A 85 -11.03 -4.48 18.13
CA GLN A 85 -11.31 -5.33 19.30
C GLN A 85 -12.81 -5.45 19.60
N ILE A 86 -13.56 -4.35 19.44
CA ILE A 86 -15.03 -4.36 19.62
C ILE A 86 -15.68 -5.25 18.54
N LEU A 87 -15.23 -5.15 17.29
CA LEU A 87 -15.77 -5.96 16.20
C LEU A 87 -15.32 -7.44 16.26
N ALA A 88 -14.14 -7.72 16.80
CA ALA A 88 -13.58 -9.06 16.92
C ALA A 88 -14.34 -9.95 17.89
N GLY A 89 -15.10 -9.39 18.84
CA GLY A 89 -16.00 -10.16 19.69
C GLY A 89 -17.19 -10.79 18.93
N PHE A 90 -17.50 -10.28 17.73
CA PHE A 90 -18.61 -10.74 16.90
C PHE A 90 -18.16 -11.52 15.66
N LEU A 91 -16.94 -11.27 15.17
CA LEU A 91 -16.43 -11.83 13.93
C LEU A 91 -15.54 -13.05 14.19
N PRO A 92 -15.73 -14.18 13.48
CA PRO A 92 -14.90 -15.37 13.65
C PRO A 92 -13.47 -15.10 13.21
N THR A 93 -12.52 -15.38 14.09
CA THR A 93 -11.08 -15.32 13.79
C THR A 93 -10.63 -16.63 13.15
N LYS A 94 -9.62 -16.59 12.26
CA LYS A 94 -9.01 -17.83 11.73
C LYS A 94 -8.65 -18.76 12.88
N VAL A 95 -9.23 -19.97 12.89
CA VAL A 95 -8.76 -21.06 13.75
C VAL A 95 -7.36 -21.40 13.27
N ARG A 96 -6.38 -21.17 14.14
CA ARG A 96 -4.98 -21.49 13.86
C ARG A 96 -4.81 -23.00 13.98
N ASN A 97 -4.75 -23.68 12.84
CA ASN A 97 -4.31 -25.08 12.74
C ASN A 97 -2.79 -25.16 12.87
#